data_AF-A0A377WIW7-F1
#
_entry.id   AF-A0A377WIW7-F1
#
_cell.length_a   1.000
_cell.length_b   1.000
_cell.length_c   1.000
_cell.angle_alpha   90.00
_cell.angle_beta   90.00
_cell.angle_gamma   90.00
#
_symmetry.space_group_name_H-M   'P 1'
#
loop_
_entity.id
_entity.type
_entity.pdbx_description
1 polymer ?
#
loop_
_entity_poly.entity_id
_entity_poly.type
_entity_poly.pdbx_seq_one_letter_code
_entity_poly.pdbx_strand_id
1 'polypeptide(L)'
;MVTSADAGGLHTKDGEYIEADLMVWAAGIKAPDFMKEIGGLETNRINQLVVEPTLQTTRDADIFAIGDCASCARPEGGFVPPRAQAAHQMATCALNNILAQMKGKPLKAYTYKDHGSLVSLSNYSTVGSLMGNLMRGSMMVEGRIARFVYISLYRMHQIALHGYFKTGLMMLVGRINRIIRPRLKLH
;
A
#
# COMPACT_ATOMS: atom_id res chain seq x y z
N MET A 1 2.72 24.36 -4.43
CA MET A 1 2.31 23.60 -3.22
C MET A 1 1.12 24.31 -2.61
N VAL A 2 0.06 23.61 -2.19
CA VAL A 2 -1.11 24.23 -1.55
C VAL A 2 -0.77 24.63 -0.12
N THR A 3 -1.16 25.83 0.31
CA THR A 3 -0.94 26.39 1.66
C THR A 3 -2.21 26.44 2.49
N SER A 4 -3.35 26.74 1.88
CA SER A 4 -4.66 26.73 2.52
C SER A 4 -5.77 26.43 1.50
N ALA A 5 -6.94 26.07 2.01
CA ALA A 5 -8.16 25.88 1.24
C ALA A 5 -9.30 26.63 1.95
N ASP A 6 -10.15 27.29 1.18
CA ASP A 6 -11.40 27.90 1.65
C ASP A 6 -12.58 27.37 0.84
N ALA A 7 -13.78 27.89 1.10
CA ALA A 7 -14.99 27.40 0.44
C ALA A 7 -15.01 27.62 -1.09
N GLY A 8 -14.22 28.58 -1.61
CA GLY A 8 -14.18 28.91 -3.03
C GLY A 8 -12.98 28.31 -3.77
N GLY A 9 -11.93 27.86 -3.07
CA GLY A 9 -10.72 27.40 -3.76
C GLY A 9 -9.49 27.14 -2.89
N LEU A 10 -8.36 26.98 -3.58
CA LEU A 10 -7.06 26.65 -3.00
C LEU A 10 -6.08 27.82 -3.14
N HIS A 11 -5.34 28.12 -2.09
CA HIS A 11 -4.21 29.05 -2.13
C HIS A 11 -2.91 28.27 -2.33
N THR A 12 -2.07 28.72 -3.25
CA THR A 12 -0.75 28.15 -3.47
C THR A 12 0.33 28.97 -2.76
N LYS A 13 1.45 28.32 -2.46
CA LYS A 13 2.64 28.95 -1.91
C LYS A 13 3.18 30.08 -2.80
N ASP A 14 2.91 30.01 -4.09
CA ASP A 14 3.38 30.97 -5.09
C ASP A 14 2.43 32.19 -5.19
N GLY A 15 1.41 32.26 -4.33
CA GLY A 15 0.45 33.38 -4.25
C GLY A 15 -0.74 33.26 -5.21
N GLU A 16 -0.87 32.13 -5.91
CA GLU A 16 -1.99 31.88 -6.82
C GLU A 16 -3.23 31.41 -6.04
N TYR A 17 -4.41 31.89 -6.46
CA TYR A 17 -5.70 31.37 -6.01
C TYR A 17 -6.34 30.55 -7.14
N ILE A 18 -6.64 29.29 -6.84
CA ILE A 18 -7.28 28.35 -7.77
C ILE A 18 -8.72 28.16 -7.33
N GLU A 19 -9.65 28.78 -8.04
CA GLU A 19 -11.09 28.62 -7.81
C GLU A 19 -11.53 27.19 -8.13
N ALA A 20 -12.33 26.58 -7.26
CA ALA A 20 -12.78 25.19 -7.41
C ALA A 20 -14.09 24.91 -6.67
N ASP A 21 -15.09 24.39 -7.39
CA ASP A 21 -16.35 23.90 -6.81
C ASP A 21 -16.20 22.55 -6.07
N LEU A 22 -15.19 21.75 -6.46
CA LEU A 22 -14.90 20.44 -5.86
C LEU A 22 -13.39 20.31 -5.60
N MET A 23 -13.03 20.16 -4.33
CA MET A 23 -11.65 19.92 -3.90
C MET A 23 -11.52 18.51 -3.33
N VAL A 24 -10.61 17.71 -3.91
CA VAL A 24 -10.33 16.34 -3.46
C VAL A 24 -8.92 16.28 -2.88
N TRP A 25 -8.79 15.93 -1.61
CA TRP A 25 -7.50 15.80 -0.94
C TRP A 25 -7.03 14.34 -0.91
N ALA A 26 -5.97 14.06 -1.66
CA ALA A 26 -5.33 12.73 -1.74
C ALA A 26 -3.86 12.75 -1.31
N ALA A 27 -3.42 13.83 -0.64
CA ALA A 27 -2.02 14.05 -0.30
C ALA A 27 -1.73 13.80 1.18
N GLY A 28 -0.78 12.91 1.48
CA GLY A 28 -0.35 12.62 2.84
C GLY A 28 -1.36 11.80 3.64
N ILE A 29 -0.83 10.94 4.49
CA ILE A 29 -1.63 10.12 5.40
C ILE A 29 -1.10 10.31 6.82
N LYS A 30 -1.99 10.14 7.79
CA LYS A 30 -1.67 10.18 9.22
C LYS A 30 -2.42 9.02 9.89
N ALA A 31 -1.79 8.31 10.81
CA ALA A 31 -2.50 7.33 11.62
C ALA A 31 -3.52 8.04 12.54
N PRO A 32 -4.62 7.36 12.92
CA PRO A 32 -5.68 7.96 13.73
C PRO A 32 -5.17 8.60 15.04
N ASP A 33 -5.87 9.63 15.54
CA ASP A 33 -5.41 10.38 16.72
C ASP A 33 -5.31 9.55 18.00
N PHE A 34 -6.20 8.56 18.17
CA PHE A 34 -6.19 7.68 19.34
C PHE A 34 -4.93 6.78 19.41
N MET A 35 -4.20 6.62 18.30
CA MET A 35 -2.97 5.84 18.27
C MET A 35 -1.82 6.56 18.99
N LYS A 36 -1.88 7.89 19.10
CA LYS A 36 -0.81 8.67 19.72
C LYS A 36 -0.61 8.20 21.16
N GLU A 37 0.60 7.71 21.45
CA GLU A 37 1.00 7.20 22.78
C GLU A 37 0.03 6.14 23.35
N ILE A 38 -0.67 5.40 22.47
CA ILE A 38 -1.65 4.40 22.87
C ILE A 38 -1.01 3.37 23.80
N GLY A 39 -1.57 3.22 25.01
CA GLY A 39 -1.02 2.30 26.02
C GLY A 39 0.42 2.59 26.43
N GLY A 40 0.92 3.81 26.23
CA GLY A 40 2.31 4.18 26.51
C GLY A 40 3.31 3.71 25.45
N LEU A 41 2.85 3.21 24.30
CA LEU A 41 3.71 2.83 23.18
C LEU A 41 4.29 4.06 22.47
N GLU A 42 5.48 3.91 21.89
CA GLU A 42 6.13 5.00 21.18
C GLU A 42 5.45 5.27 19.83
N THR A 43 5.14 6.53 19.54
CA THR A 43 4.61 6.95 18.23
C THR A 43 5.38 8.11 17.63
N ASN A 44 5.49 8.14 16.30
CA ASN A 44 6.07 9.26 15.57
C ASN A 44 5.08 10.45 15.43
N ARG A 45 5.51 11.54 14.78
CA ARG A 45 4.71 12.77 14.58
C ARG A 45 3.40 12.59 13.79
N ILE A 46 3.26 11.51 13.04
CA ILE A 46 2.04 11.16 12.30
C ILE A 46 1.29 9.98 12.94
N ASN A 47 1.51 9.76 14.25
CA ASN A 47 0.86 8.77 15.11
C ASN A 47 1.11 7.30 14.73
N GLN A 48 2.18 7.00 13.99
CA GLN A 48 2.54 5.61 13.71
C GLN A 48 3.38 5.03 14.85
N LEU A 49 3.10 3.79 15.25
CA LEU A 49 3.87 3.05 16.25
C LEU A 49 5.29 2.81 15.76
N VAL A 50 6.28 3.22 16.55
CA VAL A 50 7.69 2.96 16.24
C VAL A 50 7.98 1.48 16.50
N VAL A 51 8.56 0.81 15.51
CA VAL A 51 8.84 -0.63 15.58
C VAL A 51 10.30 -0.94 15.31
N GLU A 52 10.77 -1.99 15.97
CA GLU A 52 12.04 -2.64 15.70
C GLU A 52 12.05 -3.31 14.32
N PRO A 53 13.23 -3.70 13.78
CA PRO A 53 13.31 -4.45 12.53
C PRO A 53 12.52 -5.77 12.54
N THR A 54 12.23 -6.33 13.72
CA THR A 54 11.41 -7.54 13.91
C THR A 54 9.90 -7.27 13.88
N LEU A 55 9.48 -6.01 13.68
CA LEU A 55 8.10 -5.50 13.67
C LEU A 55 7.41 -5.48 15.04
N GLN A 56 8.17 -5.71 16.11
CA GLN A 56 7.73 -5.50 17.49
C GLN A 56 7.79 -4.00 17.82
N THR A 57 6.93 -3.52 18.69
CA THR A 57 7.04 -2.13 19.19
C THR A 57 8.31 -1.97 20.02
N THR A 58 8.86 -0.75 20.06
CA THR A 58 10.10 -0.45 20.80
C THR A 58 9.96 -0.56 22.32
N ARG A 59 8.73 -0.54 22.84
CA ARG A 59 8.43 -0.53 24.28
C ARG A 59 7.83 -1.84 24.80
N ASP A 60 7.23 -2.64 23.93
CA ASP A 60 6.64 -3.93 24.28
C ASP A 60 6.91 -4.95 23.16
N ALA A 61 7.67 -6.00 23.51
CA ALA A 61 8.07 -7.05 22.60
C ALA A 61 6.92 -8.04 22.28
N ASP A 62 5.82 -8.04 23.02
CA ASP A 62 4.66 -8.88 22.73
C ASP A 62 3.66 -8.20 21.77
N ILE A 63 3.88 -6.92 21.48
CA ILE A 63 3.03 -6.12 20.58
C ILE A 63 3.73 -5.95 19.24
N PHE A 64 3.05 -6.34 18.16
CA PHE A 64 3.49 -6.14 16.79
C PHE A 64 2.63 -5.08 16.09
N ALA A 65 3.26 -4.25 15.25
CA ALA A 65 2.56 -3.30 14.39
C ALA A 65 3.04 -3.42 12.95
N ILE A 66 2.10 -3.36 11.99
CA ILE A 66 2.36 -3.54 10.56
C ILE A 66 1.56 -2.57 9.70
N GLY A 67 2.00 -2.36 8.46
CA GLY A 67 1.32 -1.51 7.50
C GLY A 67 1.38 -0.03 7.89
N ASP A 68 0.35 0.72 7.52
CA ASP A 68 0.37 2.19 7.60
C ASP A 68 0.36 2.73 9.04
N CYS A 69 0.02 1.91 10.04
CA CYS A 69 0.11 2.30 11.45
C CYS A 69 1.51 2.10 12.05
N ALA A 70 2.46 1.51 11.31
CA ALA A 70 3.80 1.20 11.79
C ALA A 70 4.86 2.10 11.14
N SER A 71 5.74 2.64 11.96
CA SER A 71 6.91 3.41 11.57
C SER A 71 8.13 2.49 11.60
N CYS A 72 8.32 1.72 10.52
CA CYS A 72 9.43 0.78 10.39
C CYS A 72 10.62 1.44 9.66
N ALA A 73 11.75 1.55 10.36
CA ALA A 73 12.99 2.07 9.78
C ALA A 73 13.60 1.05 8.81
N ARG A 74 14.20 1.54 7.73
CA ARG A 74 14.93 0.70 6.77
C ARG A 74 16.43 0.72 7.06
N PRO A 75 17.15 -0.41 6.88
CA PRO A 75 18.60 -0.47 7.07
C PRO A 75 19.37 0.57 6.24
N GLU A 76 18.91 0.85 5.02
CA GLU A 76 19.48 1.85 4.11
C GLU A 76 19.10 3.30 4.44
N GLY A 77 18.30 3.53 5.49
CA GLY A 77 17.83 4.84 5.91
C GLY A 77 16.40 5.17 5.46
N GLY A 78 15.78 6.07 6.23
CA GLY A 78 14.37 6.43 6.08
C GLY A 78 13.42 5.32 6.56
N PHE A 79 12.16 5.43 6.16
CA PHE A 79 11.09 4.54 6.59
C PHE A 79 10.50 3.76 5.42
N VAL A 80 9.91 2.60 5.73
CA VAL A 80 9.19 1.80 4.76
C VAL A 80 7.98 2.61 4.25
N PRO A 81 7.77 2.71 2.92
CA PRO A 81 6.68 3.51 2.39
C PRO A 81 5.31 2.89 2.71
N PRO A 82 4.28 3.72 2.96
CA PRO A 82 2.92 3.23 3.24
C PRO A 82 2.30 2.69 1.95
N ARG A 83 2.49 1.39 1.71
CA ARG A 83 2.05 0.69 0.50
C ARG A 83 1.44 -0.65 0.89
N ALA A 84 0.40 -1.05 0.15
CA ALA A 84 -0.22 -2.36 0.32
C ALA A 84 0.80 -3.53 0.19
N GLN A 85 1.78 -3.42 -0.72
CA GLN A 85 2.85 -4.42 -0.83
C GLN A 85 3.71 -4.50 0.43
N ALA A 86 4.02 -3.37 1.07
CA ALA A 86 4.79 -3.33 2.30
C ALA A 86 4.00 -3.97 3.44
N ALA A 87 2.73 -3.59 3.60
CA ALA A 87 1.82 -4.18 4.59
C ALA A 87 1.71 -5.72 4.44
N HIS A 88 1.63 -6.22 3.20
CA HIS A 88 1.56 -7.65 2.93
C HIS A 88 2.87 -8.39 3.30
N GLN A 89 4.03 -7.82 2.95
CA GLN A 89 5.32 -8.40 3.34
C GLN A 89 5.52 -8.35 4.86
N MET A 90 5.13 -7.25 5.51
CA MET A 90 5.16 -7.09 6.97
C MET A 90 4.27 -8.13 7.65
N ALA A 91 3.04 -8.36 7.16
CA ALA A 91 2.15 -9.39 7.69
C ALA A 91 2.79 -10.80 7.66
N THR A 92 3.49 -11.12 6.57
CA THR A 92 4.21 -12.39 6.43
C THR A 92 5.38 -12.49 7.42
N CYS A 93 6.13 -11.41 7.61
CA CYS A 93 7.23 -11.36 8.57
C CYS A 93 6.71 -11.47 10.02
N ALA A 94 5.70 -10.68 10.39
CA ALA A 94 5.08 -10.67 11.71
C ALA A 94 4.52 -12.05 12.07
N LEU A 95 3.80 -12.72 11.16
CA LEU A 95 3.31 -14.09 11.37
C LEU A 95 4.45 -15.05 11.74
N ASN A 96 5.55 -15.03 10.97
CA ASN A 96 6.69 -15.90 11.21
C ASN A 96 7.38 -15.58 12.54
N ASN A 97 7.47 -14.30 12.91
CA ASN A 97 8.08 -13.85 14.16
C ASN A 97 7.21 -14.19 15.37
N ILE A 98 5.89 -14.01 15.31
CA ILE A 98 4.96 -14.42 16.37
C ILE A 98 5.10 -15.92 16.63
N LEU A 99 5.10 -16.75 15.57
CA LEU A 99 5.28 -18.20 15.70
C LEU A 99 6.67 -18.59 16.24
N ALA A 100 7.71 -17.79 15.94
CA ALA A 100 9.05 -18.00 16.46
C ALA A 100 9.12 -17.65 17.95
N GLN A 101 8.55 -16.50 18.36
CA GLN A 101 8.48 -16.05 19.75
C GLN A 101 7.76 -17.07 20.64
N MET A 102 6.61 -17.57 20.20
CA MET A 102 5.86 -18.62 20.90
C MET A 102 6.67 -19.92 21.11
N LYS A 103 7.70 -20.15 20.28
CA LYS A 103 8.57 -21.33 20.33
C LYS A 103 9.94 -21.02 20.93
N GLY A 104 10.16 -19.82 21.47
CA GLY A 104 11.47 -19.38 21.97
C GLY A 104 12.57 -19.37 20.90
N LYS A 105 12.20 -19.17 19.62
CA LYS A 105 13.13 -19.14 18.49
C LYS A 105 13.53 -17.71 18.14
N PRO A 106 14.72 -17.50 17.55
CA PRO A 106 15.16 -16.18 17.14
C PRO A 106 14.24 -15.58 16.07
N LEU A 107 13.98 -14.28 16.19
CA LEU A 107 13.17 -13.50 15.26
C LEU A 107 13.97 -13.09 14.03
N LYS A 108 13.27 -12.82 12.94
CA LYS A 108 13.86 -12.36 11.68
C LYS A 108 13.53 -10.90 11.42
N ALA A 109 14.53 -10.15 11.03
CA ALA A 109 14.33 -8.77 10.60
C ALA A 109 13.51 -8.73 9.30
N TYR A 110 12.58 -7.78 9.24
CA TYR A 110 11.87 -7.41 8.04
C TYR A 110 12.81 -6.66 7.09
N THR A 111 12.76 -7.00 5.81
CA THR A 111 13.48 -6.29 4.75
C THR A 111 12.50 -5.99 3.64
N TYR A 112 12.23 -4.70 3.43
CA TYR A 112 11.34 -4.25 2.36
C TYR A 112 11.93 -4.59 0.99
N LYS A 113 11.11 -5.21 0.15
CA LYS A 113 11.44 -5.47 -1.25
C LYS A 113 10.44 -4.71 -2.12
N ASP A 114 10.90 -3.71 -2.86
CA ASP A 114 10.01 -3.03 -3.79
C ASP A 114 9.73 -3.92 -5.00
N HIS A 115 8.46 -4.21 -5.25
CA HIS A 115 7.99 -4.93 -6.44
C HIS A 115 7.52 -4.01 -7.57
N GLY A 116 7.81 -2.72 -7.46
CA GLY A 116 7.34 -1.70 -8.40
C GLY A 116 5.96 -1.16 -8.02
N SER A 117 5.40 -0.33 -8.90
CA SER A 117 4.08 0.27 -8.71
C SER A 117 3.38 0.46 -10.04
N LEU A 118 2.07 0.22 -10.07
CA LEU A 118 1.22 0.49 -11.23
C LEU A 118 0.31 1.65 -10.91
N VAL A 119 0.30 2.66 -11.77
CA VAL A 119 -0.66 3.76 -11.69
C VAL A 119 -1.56 3.70 -12.92
N SER A 120 -2.87 3.66 -12.69
CA SER A 120 -3.84 3.73 -13.78
C SER A 120 -4.15 5.19 -14.08
N LEU A 121 -3.66 5.68 -15.21
CA LEU A 121 -4.09 6.95 -15.77
C LEU A 121 -5.25 6.62 -16.72
N SER A 122 -6.44 7.18 -16.47
CA SER A 122 -7.62 6.92 -17.30
C SER A 122 -7.41 7.48 -18.71
N ASN A 123 -7.85 6.74 -19.74
CA ASN A 123 -7.79 7.03 -21.20
C ASN A 123 -6.45 7.44 -21.84
N TYR A 124 -5.40 7.69 -21.05
CA TYR A 124 -4.03 7.78 -21.51
C TYR A 124 -3.27 6.67 -20.79
N SER A 125 -2.88 5.63 -21.54
CA SER A 125 -1.75 4.76 -21.20
C SER A 125 -1.58 4.39 -19.71
N THR A 126 -2.00 3.19 -19.29
CA THR A 126 -1.63 2.68 -17.95
C THR A 126 -0.10 2.68 -17.83
N VAL A 127 0.46 3.56 -17.00
CA VAL A 127 1.90 3.68 -16.77
C VAL A 127 2.27 2.82 -15.56
N GLY A 128 2.93 1.69 -15.80
CA GLY A 128 3.47 0.84 -14.75
C GLY A 128 4.99 0.95 -14.68
N SER A 129 5.55 1.17 -13.49
CA SER A 129 6.99 0.96 -13.24
C SER A 129 7.17 -0.41 -12.60
N LEU A 130 7.68 -1.37 -13.36
CA LEU A 130 8.15 -2.66 -12.83
C LEU A 130 9.57 -2.47 -12.33
N MET A 131 9.79 -2.68 -11.03
CA MET A 131 11.12 -2.65 -10.41
C MET A 131 11.31 -3.96 -9.64
N GLY A 132 12.31 -4.75 -10.01
CA GLY A 132 12.61 -6.04 -9.38
C GLY A 132 13.99 -6.56 -9.80
N ASN A 133 14.61 -7.36 -8.91
CA ASN A 133 16.01 -7.82 -8.97
C ASN A 133 16.46 -8.56 -10.25
N LEU A 134 15.55 -8.84 -11.20
CA LEU A 134 15.89 -9.53 -12.44
C LEU A 134 16.20 -8.57 -13.60
N MET A 135 15.80 -7.30 -13.53
CA MET A 135 16.07 -6.32 -14.59
C MET A 135 16.52 -4.98 -13.99
N ARG A 136 17.76 -4.57 -14.31
CA ARG A 136 18.39 -3.31 -13.92
C ARG A 136 17.72 -2.11 -14.61
N GLY A 137 16.50 -1.75 -14.24
CA GLY A 137 15.86 -0.51 -14.68
C GLY A 137 14.36 -0.45 -14.43
N SER A 138 13.82 0.77 -14.31
CA SER A 138 12.38 1.02 -14.35
C SER A 138 11.89 0.84 -15.78
N MET A 139 11.23 -0.28 -16.09
CA MET A 139 10.58 -0.46 -17.38
C MET A 139 9.18 0.15 -17.29
N MET A 140 8.94 1.19 -18.08
CA MET A 140 7.63 1.80 -18.23
C MET A 140 6.79 0.87 -19.12
N VAL A 141 5.91 0.10 -18.51
CA VAL A 141 5.05 -0.86 -19.22
C VAL A 141 3.72 -0.19 -19.51
N GLU A 142 3.36 -0.12 -20.79
CA GLU A 142 2.13 0.50 -21.29
C GLU A 142 1.19 -0.54 -21.93
N GLY A 143 -0.11 -0.22 -22.00
CA GLY A 143 -1.07 -0.95 -22.83
C GLY A 143 -1.45 -2.34 -22.32
N ARG A 144 -1.48 -3.34 -23.22
CA ARG A 144 -2.00 -4.70 -22.88
C ARG A 144 -1.16 -5.41 -21.81
N ILE A 145 0.14 -5.11 -21.74
CA ILE A 145 1.04 -5.69 -20.74
C ILE A 145 0.77 -5.05 -19.37
N ALA A 146 0.62 -3.73 -19.29
CA ALA A 146 0.26 -3.04 -18.04
C ALA A 146 -1.08 -3.53 -17.49
N ARG A 147 -2.07 -3.74 -18.37
CA ARG A 147 -3.35 -4.35 -18.03
C ARG A 147 -3.19 -5.78 -17.51
N PHE A 148 -2.29 -6.57 -18.09
CA PHE A 148 -2.01 -7.91 -17.62
C PHE A 148 -1.38 -7.90 -16.22
N VAL A 149 -0.37 -7.05 -15.97
CA VAL A 149 0.25 -6.92 -14.65
C VAL A 149 -0.77 -6.42 -13.62
N TYR A 150 -1.62 -5.45 -13.97
CA TYR A 150 -2.70 -4.96 -13.10
C TYR A 150 -3.67 -6.08 -12.73
N ILE A 151 -4.15 -6.85 -13.72
CA ILE A 151 -5.03 -7.99 -13.47
C ILE A 151 -4.30 -9.04 -12.61
N SER A 152 -3.02 -9.32 -12.87
CA SER A 152 -2.22 -10.28 -12.11
C SER A 152 -2.08 -9.88 -10.64
N LEU A 153 -1.74 -8.63 -10.34
CA LEU A 153 -1.69 -8.11 -8.96
C LEU A 153 -3.03 -8.25 -8.25
N TYR A 154 -4.13 -7.90 -8.94
CA TYR A 154 -5.48 -8.07 -8.41
C TYR A 154 -5.81 -9.55 -8.14
N ARG A 155 -5.39 -10.47 -9.03
CA ARG A 155 -5.59 -11.92 -8.81
C ARG A 155 -4.73 -12.47 -7.68
N MET A 156 -3.48 -12.04 -7.53
CA MET A 156 -2.66 -12.43 -6.38
C MET A 156 -3.30 -12.01 -5.07
N HIS A 157 -3.88 -10.80 -5.01
CA HIS A 157 -4.64 -10.35 -3.84
C HIS A 157 -5.86 -11.25 -3.56
N GLN A 158 -6.64 -11.61 -4.59
CA GLN A 158 -7.77 -12.54 -4.42
C GLN A 158 -7.32 -13.93 -3.95
N ILE A 159 -6.19 -14.46 -4.48
CA ILE A 159 -5.63 -15.74 -4.06
C ILE A 159 -5.20 -15.69 -2.59
N ALA A 160 -4.58 -14.59 -2.15
CA ALA A 160 -4.18 -14.43 -0.76
C ALA A 160 -5.38 -14.44 0.21
N LEU A 161 -6.53 -13.89 -0.20
CA LEU A 161 -7.75 -13.83 0.63
C LEU A 161 -8.62 -15.09 0.57
N HIS A 162 -8.66 -15.77 -0.56
CA HIS A 162 -9.68 -16.78 -0.85
C HIS A 162 -9.12 -18.13 -1.29
N GLY A 163 -7.80 -18.25 -1.40
CA GLY A 163 -7.13 -19.40 -1.96
C GLY A 163 -7.35 -19.54 -3.48
N TYR A 164 -6.70 -20.54 -4.05
CA TYR A 164 -6.68 -20.74 -5.50
C TYR A 164 -8.05 -21.14 -6.06
N PHE A 165 -8.80 -22.01 -5.36
CA PHE A 165 -10.07 -22.56 -5.87
C PHE A 165 -11.15 -21.48 -6.02
N LYS A 166 -11.42 -20.72 -4.95
CA LYS A 166 -12.45 -19.68 -4.96
C LYS A 166 -12.09 -18.53 -5.90
N THR A 167 -10.80 -18.19 -6.01
CA THR A 167 -10.33 -17.21 -7.01
C THR A 167 -10.57 -17.70 -8.44
N GLY A 168 -10.30 -18.98 -8.72
CA GLY A 168 -10.62 -19.61 -10.00
C GLY A 168 -12.11 -19.53 -10.34
N LEU A 169 -12.99 -19.81 -9.38
CA LEU A 169 -14.43 -19.70 -9.57
C LEU A 169 -14.87 -18.25 -9.86
N MET A 170 -14.34 -17.27 -9.12
CA MET A 170 -14.60 -15.85 -9.38
C MET A 170 -14.11 -15.41 -10.77
N MET A 171 -13.00 -15.97 -11.26
CA MET A 171 -12.52 -15.72 -12.63
C MET A 171 -13.48 -16.29 -13.66
N LEU A 172 -13.98 -17.51 -13.45
CA LEU A 172 -14.94 -18.17 -14.34
C LEU A 172 -16.25 -17.37 -14.39
N VAL A 173 -16.82 -17.01 -13.24
CA VAL A 173 -18.05 -16.20 -13.13
C VAL A 173 -17.86 -14.84 -13.79
N GLY A 174 -16.73 -14.17 -13.56
CA GLY A 174 -16.42 -12.89 -14.20
C GLY A 174 -16.32 -13.00 -15.73
N ARG A 175 -15.78 -14.11 -16.25
CA ARG A 175 -15.69 -14.37 -17.70
C ARG A 175 -17.06 -14.63 -18.31
N ILE A 176 -17.89 -15.43 -17.64
CA ILE A 176 -19.28 -15.72 -18.04
C ILE A 176 -20.11 -14.42 -18.02
N ASN A 177 -20.04 -13.63 -16.94
CA ASN A 177 -20.75 -12.36 -16.84
C ASN A 177 -20.32 -11.34 -17.91
N ARG A 178 -19.06 -11.35 -18.34
CA ARG A 178 -18.59 -10.50 -19.43
C ARG A 178 -19.14 -10.89 -20.80
N ILE A 179 -19.46 -12.17 -20.99
CA ILE A 179 -20.08 -12.69 -22.22
C ILE A 179 -21.58 -12.42 -22.20
N ILE A 180 -22.23 -12.54 -21.04
CA ILE A 180 -23.69 -12.42 -20.89
C ILE A 180 -24.15 -10.97 -20.81
N ARG A 181 -23.41 -10.06 -20.17
CA ARG A 181 -23.87 -8.67 -20.01
C ARG A 181 -23.57 -7.82 -21.26
N PRO A 182 -24.58 -7.16 -21.86
CA PRO A 182 -24.35 -6.25 -22.97
C PRO A 182 -23.46 -5.09 -22.53
N ARG A 183 -22.63 -4.58 -23.45
CA ARG A 183 -21.85 -3.36 -23.19
C ARG A 183 -22.82 -2.20 -23.03
N LEU A 184 -23.05 -1.77 -21.80
CA LEU A 184 -23.69 -0.49 -21.51
C LEU A 184 -22.81 0.62 -22.09
N LYS A 185 -23.23 1.16 -23.23
CA LYS A 185 -22.81 2.50 -23.67
C LYS A 185 -23.57 3.47 -22.77
N LEU A 186 -22.88 4.04 -21.78
CA LEU A 186 -23.34 5.31 -21.23
C LEU A 186 -23.08 6.37 -22.30
N HIS A 187 -24.15 7.02 -22.75
CA HIS A 187 -24.10 8.24 -23.54
C HIS A 187 -23.74 9.42 -22.63
#